data_AF-A0A916FPN3-F1
#
_entry.id   AF-A0A916FPN3-F1
#
_cell.length_a   1.000
_cell.length_b   1.000
_cell.length_c   1.000
_cell.angle_alpha   90.00
_cell.angle_beta   90.00
_cell.angle_gamma   90.00
#
_symmetry.space_group_name_H-M   'P 1'
#
loop_
_entity.id
_entity.type
_entity.pdbx_description
1 polymer ?
#
loop_
_entity_poly.entity_id
_entity_poly.type
_entity_poly.pdbx_seq_one_letter_code
_entity_poly.pdbx_strand_id
1 'polypeptide(L)'
;MQRLGLHLKSRHAANLAALEQWGLKTKNGTRGISVLKPRNLEQWRNFLLAYVAQEATLPAAQQITEPPLSELQALAEVVKQNRADRAEQTTRRLRNVATRTAASQQLLDALQAAAAVLIVMCYEGQVTRDLQPWGFNLVARNGVKEQPTPPGE
;
A
#
# COMPACT_ATOMS: atom_id res chain seq x y z
N MET A 1 -20.51 20.64 -19.86
CA MET A 1 -20.45 20.21 -18.44
C MET A 1 -20.46 21.44 -17.53
N GLN A 2 -21.62 21.81 -16.98
CA GLN A 2 -21.75 22.98 -16.10
C GLN A 2 -21.10 22.66 -14.74
N ARG A 3 -20.10 23.47 -14.35
CA ARG A 3 -19.51 23.44 -13.00
C ARG A 3 -20.51 24.10 -12.04
N LEU A 4 -21.41 23.31 -11.48
CA LEU A 4 -22.26 23.75 -10.36
C LEU A 4 -21.36 23.89 -9.11
N GLY A 5 -20.71 25.05 -8.99
CA GLY A 5 -20.05 25.47 -7.76
C GLY A 5 -21.11 25.99 -6.79
N LEU A 6 -21.12 25.46 -5.57
CA LEU A 6 -21.87 26.05 -4.47
C LEU A 6 -21.19 27.39 -4.09
N HIS A 7 -21.74 28.49 -4.61
CA HIS A 7 -21.26 29.83 -4.29
C HIS A 7 -21.84 30.28 -2.96
N LEU A 8 -21.20 29.90 -1.86
CA LEU A 8 -21.47 30.50 -0.56
C LEU A 8 -20.87 31.91 -0.55
N LYS A 9 -21.69 32.96 -0.54
CA LYS A 9 -21.24 34.33 -0.30
C LYS A 9 -20.77 34.43 1.16
N SER A 10 -19.47 34.28 1.42
CA SER A 10 -18.97 34.36 2.80
C SER A 10 -19.02 35.80 3.30
N ARG A 11 -20.00 36.11 4.15
CA ARG A 11 -19.91 37.24 5.11
C ARG A 11 -18.95 36.92 6.27
N HIS A 12 -18.45 35.69 6.36
CA HIS A 12 -17.64 35.16 7.46
C HIS A 12 -16.30 34.62 6.96
N ALA A 13 -15.32 35.50 6.73
CA ALA A 13 -13.95 35.10 6.38
C ALA A 13 -13.30 34.22 7.47
N ALA A 14 -13.72 34.38 8.74
CA ALA A 14 -13.25 33.59 9.87
C ALA A 14 -13.57 32.08 9.75
N ASN A 15 -14.61 31.69 9.01
CA ASN A 15 -15.02 30.30 8.89
C ASN A 15 -14.28 29.54 7.78
N LEU A 16 -13.43 30.21 7.00
CA LEU A 16 -12.73 29.59 5.87
C LEU A 16 -11.68 28.57 6.34
N ALA A 17 -10.92 28.90 7.37
CA ALA A 17 -9.95 27.98 7.95
C ALA A 17 -10.62 26.71 8.48
N ALA A 18 -11.81 26.84 9.11
CA ALA A 18 -12.60 25.71 9.56
C ALA A 18 -13.10 24.84 8.39
N LEU A 19 -13.59 25.46 7.31
CA LEU A 19 -14.03 24.74 6.11
C LEU A 19 -12.88 23.98 5.43
N GLU A 20 -11.68 24.57 5.40
CA GLU A 20 -10.48 23.92 4.87
C GLU A 20 -10.00 22.77 5.76
N GLN A 21 -10.08 22.93 7.09
CA GLN A 21 -9.82 21.83 8.04
C GLN A 21 -10.79 20.66 7.83
N TRP A 22 -12.03 20.92 7.39
CA TRP A 22 -12.99 19.87 7.04
C TRP A 22 -12.73 19.24 5.66
N GLY A 23 -11.67 19.66 4.95
CA GLY A 23 -11.29 19.12 3.65
C GLY A 23 -12.02 19.76 2.47
N LEU A 24 -12.78 20.84 2.69
CA LEU A 24 -13.38 21.62 1.61
C LEU A 24 -12.38 22.66 1.11
N LYS A 25 -12.07 22.63 -0.19
CA LYS A 25 -11.13 23.59 -0.77
C LYS A 25 -11.82 24.93 -0.97
N THR A 26 -11.23 26.02 -0.52
CA THR A 26 -11.72 27.36 -0.87
C THR A 26 -10.96 27.90 -2.09
N LYS A 27 -11.59 28.78 -2.84
CA LYS A 27 -10.98 29.52 -3.95
C LYS A 27 -11.33 30.98 -3.79
N ASN A 28 -10.30 31.82 -3.67
CA ASN A 28 -10.48 33.26 -3.73
C ASN A 28 -10.56 33.73 -5.19
N GLY A 29 -11.56 34.54 -5.52
CA GLY A 29 -11.79 35.06 -6.87
C GLY A 29 -12.20 36.52 -6.85
N THR A 30 -12.28 37.15 -8.03
CA THR A 30 -12.63 38.57 -8.19
C THR A 30 -14.02 38.95 -7.65
N ARG A 31 -14.91 37.98 -7.43
CA ARG A 31 -16.25 38.18 -6.86
C ARG A 31 -16.38 37.72 -5.40
N GLY A 32 -15.26 37.41 -4.74
CA GLY A 32 -15.19 36.89 -3.36
C GLY A 32 -14.73 35.44 -3.27
N ILE A 33 -14.82 34.89 -2.07
CA ILE A 33 -14.33 33.54 -1.74
C ILE A 33 -15.43 32.52 -2.01
N SER A 34 -15.10 31.45 -2.72
CA SER A 34 -16.02 30.35 -3.06
C SER A 34 -15.53 29.04 -2.47
N VAL A 35 -16.43 28.21 -1.96
CA VAL A 35 -16.12 26.86 -1.49
C VAL A 35 -16.29 25.88 -2.66
N LEU A 36 -15.28 25.06 -2.90
CA LEU A 36 -15.29 24.06 -3.95
C LEU A 36 -15.84 22.73 -3.41
N LYS A 37 -16.75 22.15 -4.18
CA LYS A 37 -17.25 20.79 -3.96
C LYS A 37 -16.09 19.78 -4.00
N PRO A 38 -16.07 18.78 -3.10
CA PRO A 38 -15.15 17.65 -3.19
C PRO A 38 -15.18 16.99 -4.57
N ARG A 39 -14.00 16.79 -5.17
CA ARG A 39 -13.86 16.33 -6.57
C ARG A 39 -13.89 14.82 -6.73
N ASN A 40 -13.52 14.08 -5.68
CA ASN A 40 -13.42 12.63 -5.71
C ASN A 40 -14.03 12.02 -4.44
N LEU A 41 -14.24 10.70 -4.47
CA LEU A 41 -14.85 9.97 -3.37
C LEU A 41 -14.06 10.07 -2.06
N GLU A 42 -12.73 10.18 -2.14
CA GLU A 42 -11.88 10.32 -0.95
C GLU A 42 -12.10 11.66 -0.24
N GLN A 43 -12.15 12.75 -0.99
CA GLN A 43 -12.48 14.07 -0.44
C GLN A 43 -13.88 14.09 0.16
N TRP A 44 -14.85 13.42 -0.47
CA TRP A 44 -16.20 13.25 0.10
C TRP A 44 -16.20 12.48 1.42
N ARG A 45 -15.43 11.38 1.49
CA ARG A 45 -15.29 10.59 2.73
C ARG A 45 -14.61 11.39 3.84
N ASN A 46 -13.54 12.11 3.53
CA ASN A 46 -12.85 12.97 4.50
C ASN A 46 -13.78 14.06 5.02
N PHE A 47 -14.53 14.70 4.12
CA PHE A 47 -15.50 15.70 4.49
C PHE A 47 -16.59 15.14 5.40
N LEU A 48 -17.19 13.99 5.07
CA LEU A 48 -18.19 13.33 5.92
C LEU A 48 -17.67 13.07 7.33
N LEU A 49 -16.44 12.53 7.45
CA LEU A 49 -15.84 12.23 8.75
C LEU A 49 -15.58 13.50 9.57
N ALA A 50 -15.07 14.56 8.93
CA ALA A 50 -14.83 15.83 9.60
C ALA A 50 -16.13 16.53 10.01
N TYR A 51 -17.14 16.51 9.13
CA TYR A 51 -18.47 17.04 9.40
C TYR A 51 -19.11 16.36 10.61
N VAL A 52 -19.18 15.02 10.61
CA VAL A 52 -19.79 14.27 11.73
C VAL A 52 -19.04 14.52 13.04
N ALA A 53 -17.71 14.59 13.01
CA ALA A 53 -16.91 14.86 14.20
C ALA A 53 -17.23 16.25 14.78
N GLN A 54 -17.35 17.27 13.92
CA GLN A 54 -17.69 18.62 14.36
C GLN A 54 -19.14 18.70 14.85
N GLU A 55 -20.09 18.18 14.08
CA GLU A 55 -21.52 18.29 14.37
C GLU A 55 -21.87 17.61 15.70
N ALA A 56 -21.17 16.50 16.02
CA ALA A 56 -21.29 15.82 17.30
C ALA A 56 -20.82 16.65 18.51
N THR A 57 -20.00 17.69 18.31
CA THR A 57 -19.60 18.62 19.39
C THR A 57 -20.63 19.72 19.67
N LEU A 58 -21.58 19.94 18.75
CA LEU A 58 -22.56 21.01 18.87
C LEU A 58 -23.76 20.57 19.73
N PRO A 59 -24.35 21.47 20.53
CA PRO A 59 -25.62 21.21 21.20
C PRO A 59 -26.72 20.88 20.18
N ALA A 60 -27.68 20.01 20.54
CA ALA A 60 -28.74 19.56 19.63
C ALA A 60 -29.54 20.71 18.98
N ALA A 61 -29.72 21.84 19.67
CA ALA A 61 -30.39 23.02 19.13
C ALA A 61 -29.61 23.76 18.02
N GLN A 62 -28.31 23.48 17.88
CA GLN A 62 -27.42 24.07 16.87
C GLN A 62 -27.06 23.09 15.76
N GLN A 63 -27.49 21.82 15.88
CA GLN A 63 -27.24 20.81 14.88
C GLN A 63 -28.16 21.00 13.67
N ILE A 64 -27.63 20.68 12.50
CA ILE A 64 -28.36 20.62 11.24
C ILE A 64 -29.33 19.44 11.31
N THR A 65 -30.60 19.72 11.08
CA THR A 65 -31.69 18.74 11.18
C THR A 65 -31.88 17.91 9.92
N GLU A 66 -31.43 18.40 8.76
CA GLU A 66 -31.60 17.72 7.47
C GLU A 66 -30.29 17.69 6.67
N PRO A 67 -29.69 16.49 6.42
CA PRO A 67 -30.04 15.19 7.00
C PRO A 67 -29.69 15.12 8.50
N PRO A 68 -30.39 14.30 9.30
CA PRO A 68 -30.14 14.18 10.73
C PRO A 68 -28.73 13.61 10.99
N LEU A 69 -28.09 14.07 12.06
CA LEU A 69 -26.73 13.65 12.43
C LEU A 69 -26.60 12.12 12.55
N SER A 70 -27.63 11.43 13.04
CA SER A 70 -27.64 9.97 13.17
C SER A 70 -27.44 9.23 11.83
N GLU A 71 -28.04 9.71 10.75
CA GLU A 71 -27.86 9.13 9.41
C GLU A 71 -26.43 9.31 8.91
N LEU A 72 -25.88 10.52 9.09
CA LEU A 72 -24.50 10.81 8.69
C LEU A 72 -23.49 10.05 9.54
N GLN A 73 -23.76 9.85 10.83
CA GLN A 73 -22.95 9.02 11.73
C GLN A 73 -22.90 7.56 11.25
N ALA A 74 -24.04 6.98 10.88
CA ALA A 74 -24.08 5.61 10.34
C ALA A 74 -23.21 5.47 9.08
N LEU A 75 -23.28 6.44 8.17
CA LEU A 75 -22.44 6.46 6.98
C LEU A 75 -20.95 6.66 7.31
N ALA A 76 -20.63 7.52 8.28
CA ALA A 76 -19.26 7.73 8.74
C ALA A 76 -18.65 6.45 9.32
N GLU A 77 -19.41 5.67 10.09
CA GLU A 77 -18.94 4.39 10.63
C GLU A 77 -18.66 3.37 9.51
N VAL A 78 -19.54 3.27 8.50
CA VAL A 78 -19.28 2.43 7.32
C VAL A 78 -18.00 2.85 6.60
N VAL A 79 -17.74 4.16 6.48
CA VAL A 79 -16.50 4.67 5.87
C VAL A 79 -15.27 4.33 6.71
N LYS A 80 -15.34 4.44 8.04
CA LYS A 80 -14.24 4.06 8.95
C LYS A 80 -13.95 2.57 8.87
N GLN A 81 -14.97 1.73 8.91
CA GLN A 81 -14.81 0.28 8.81
C GLN A 81 -14.13 -0.11 7.49
N ASN A 82 -14.62 0.42 6.37
CA ASN A 82 -14.01 0.17 5.05
C ASN A 82 -12.53 0.60 4.97
N ARG A 83 -12.12 1.65 5.70
CA ARG A 83 -10.71 2.06 5.78
C ARG A 83 -9.89 1.06 6.60
N ALA A 84 -10.41 0.64 7.74
CA ALA A 84 -9.78 -0.34 8.60
C ALA A 84 -9.58 -1.68 7.86
N ASP A 85 -10.62 -2.17 7.17
CA ASP A 85 -10.58 -3.42 6.42
C ASP A 85 -9.50 -3.40 5.32
N ARG A 86 -9.37 -2.28 4.60
CA ARG A 86 -8.33 -2.11 3.56
C ARG A 86 -6.92 -2.09 4.14
N ALA A 87 -6.74 -1.40 5.26
CA ALA A 87 -5.45 -1.39 5.96
C ALA A 87 -5.09 -2.81 6.40
N GLU A 88 -6.05 -3.53 6.99
CA GLU A 88 -5.85 -4.91 7.43
C GLU A 88 -5.53 -5.86 6.26
N GLN A 89 -6.24 -5.75 5.14
CA GLN A 89 -5.94 -6.53 3.94
C GLN A 89 -4.51 -6.32 3.44
N THR A 90 -4.04 -5.06 3.47
CA THR A 90 -2.67 -4.72 3.09
C THR A 90 -1.66 -5.39 4.03
N THR A 91 -1.87 -5.27 5.34
CA THR A 91 -1.05 -5.94 6.35
C THR A 91 -1.05 -7.46 6.21
N ARG A 92 -2.22 -8.07 5.95
CA ARG A 92 -2.35 -9.51 5.71
C ARG A 92 -1.55 -9.95 4.49
N ARG A 93 -1.62 -9.21 3.38
CA ARG A 93 -0.84 -9.50 2.16
C ARG A 93 0.66 -9.44 2.43
N LEU A 94 1.14 -8.40 3.11
CA LEU A 94 2.55 -8.25 3.45
C LEU A 94 3.03 -9.39 4.35
N ARG A 95 2.24 -9.76 5.36
CA ARG A 95 2.54 -10.89 6.23
C ARG A 95 2.62 -12.20 5.46
N ASN A 96 1.65 -12.47 4.58
CA ASN A 96 1.64 -13.69 3.77
C ASN A 96 2.86 -13.79 2.84
N VAL A 97 3.29 -12.67 2.25
CA VAL A 97 4.52 -12.64 1.45
C VAL A 97 5.73 -12.96 2.33
N ALA A 98 5.86 -12.30 3.48
CA ALA A 98 6.98 -12.54 4.40
C ALA A 98 7.04 -14.01 4.87
N THR A 99 5.90 -14.60 5.24
CA THR A 99 5.82 -16.01 5.65
C THR A 99 6.23 -16.96 4.53
N ARG A 100 5.76 -16.73 3.29
CA ARG A 100 6.13 -17.55 2.13
C ARG A 100 7.62 -17.45 1.83
N THR A 101 8.18 -16.25 1.87
CA THR A 101 9.62 -16.05 1.65
C THR A 101 10.45 -16.78 2.71
N ALA A 102 10.06 -16.67 3.99
CA ALA A 102 10.75 -17.36 5.07
C ALA A 102 10.68 -18.90 4.93
N ALA A 103 9.52 -19.45 4.57
CA ALA A 103 9.35 -20.88 4.34
C ALA A 103 10.17 -21.38 3.14
N SER A 104 10.19 -20.62 2.04
CA SER A 104 11.01 -20.94 0.87
C SER A 104 12.51 -20.93 1.18
N GLN A 105 12.97 -20.01 2.04
CA GLN A 105 14.37 -19.97 2.45
C GLN A 105 14.74 -21.22 3.26
N GLN A 106 13.91 -21.60 4.24
CA GLN A 106 14.13 -22.83 5.01
C GLN A 106 14.16 -24.07 4.14
N LEU A 107 13.28 -24.14 3.13
CA LEU A 107 13.28 -25.22 2.16
C LEU A 107 14.57 -25.23 1.33
N LEU A 108 15.01 -24.06 0.85
CA LEU A 108 16.25 -23.94 0.08
C LEU A 108 17.45 -24.42 0.91
N ASP A 109 17.57 -23.96 2.16
CA ASP A 109 18.67 -24.35 3.05
C ASP A 109 18.66 -25.88 3.29
N ALA A 110 17.49 -26.46 3.52
CA ALA A 110 17.34 -27.90 3.69
C ALA A 110 17.72 -28.69 2.42
N LEU A 111 17.30 -28.22 1.24
CA LEU A 111 17.64 -28.83 -0.03
C LEU A 111 19.14 -28.71 -0.34
N GLN A 112 19.76 -27.57 -0.02
CA GLN A 112 21.21 -27.40 -0.17
C GLN A 112 21.99 -28.33 0.76
N ALA A 113 21.56 -28.47 2.02
CA ALA A 113 22.16 -29.42 2.96
C ALA A 113 22.01 -30.87 2.47
N ALA A 114 20.82 -31.26 2.02
CA ALA A 114 20.59 -32.60 1.46
C ALA A 114 21.44 -32.84 0.20
N ALA A 115 21.54 -31.86 -0.69
CA ALA A 115 22.40 -31.91 -1.87
C ALA A 115 23.88 -32.10 -1.50
N ALA A 116 24.37 -31.36 -0.50
CA ALA A 116 25.74 -31.49 -0.02
C ALA A 116 26.01 -32.90 0.55
N VAL A 117 25.09 -33.42 1.37
CA VAL A 117 25.19 -34.79 1.91
C VAL A 117 25.21 -35.83 0.80
N LEU A 118 24.33 -35.72 -0.20
CA LEU A 118 24.28 -36.63 -1.35
C LEU A 118 25.64 -36.64 -2.08
N ILE A 119 26.19 -35.48 -2.41
CA ILE A 119 27.44 -35.38 -3.15
C ILE A 119 28.60 -35.94 -2.33
N VAL A 120 28.69 -35.60 -1.05
CA VAL A 120 29.79 -36.06 -0.17
C VAL A 120 29.71 -37.57 0.10
N MET A 121 28.53 -38.09 0.44
CA MET A 121 28.37 -39.46 0.91
C MET A 121 28.16 -40.47 -0.21
N CYS A 122 27.40 -40.12 -1.24
CA CYS A 122 27.04 -41.06 -2.32
C CYS A 122 27.93 -40.93 -3.55
N TYR A 123 28.58 -39.78 -3.73
CA TYR A 123 29.46 -39.50 -4.87
C TYR A 123 30.88 -39.15 -4.45
N GLU A 124 31.27 -39.42 -3.20
CA GLU A 124 32.63 -39.21 -2.67
C GLU A 124 33.18 -37.79 -2.90
N GLY A 125 32.29 -36.79 -2.90
CA GLY A 125 32.66 -35.40 -3.17
C GLY A 125 32.87 -35.06 -4.65
N GLN A 126 32.59 -35.99 -5.57
CA GLN A 126 32.73 -35.77 -7.01
C GLN A 126 31.43 -35.26 -7.64
N VAL A 127 31.57 -34.31 -8.57
CA VAL A 127 30.46 -33.82 -9.38
C VAL A 127 30.45 -34.59 -10.70
N THR A 128 29.62 -35.64 -10.78
CA THR A 128 29.51 -36.53 -11.96
C THR A 128 28.19 -36.31 -12.70
N ARG A 129 28.08 -36.82 -13.94
CA ARG A 129 26.85 -36.73 -14.75
C ARG A 129 25.65 -37.44 -14.12
N ASP A 130 25.91 -38.38 -13.21
CA ASP A 130 24.89 -39.15 -12.50
C ASP A 130 24.09 -38.31 -11.48
N LEU A 131 24.46 -37.04 -11.27
CA LEU A 131 23.68 -36.06 -10.53
C LEU A 131 22.55 -35.43 -11.37
N GLN A 132 22.55 -35.54 -12.70
CA GLN A 132 21.50 -34.96 -13.55
C GLN A 132 20.08 -35.53 -13.25
N PRO A 133 19.89 -36.84 -13.02
CA PRO A 133 18.60 -37.39 -12.62
C PRO A 133 18.06 -36.82 -11.29
N TRP A 134 18.95 -36.32 -10.42
CA TRP A 134 18.59 -35.64 -9.16
C TRP A 134 18.21 -34.16 -9.36
N GLY A 135 18.15 -33.69 -10.61
CA GLY A 135 17.76 -32.32 -10.97
C GLY A 135 18.89 -31.31 -10.94
N PHE A 136 20.15 -31.74 -10.79
CA PHE A 136 21.30 -30.83 -10.85
C PHE A 136 21.57 -30.39 -12.30
N ASN A 137 21.78 -29.09 -12.48
CA ASN A 137 22.31 -28.55 -13.73
C ASN A 137 23.84 -28.47 -13.63
N LEU A 138 24.53 -29.37 -14.33
CA LEU A 138 25.99 -29.50 -14.28
C LEU A 138 26.63 -28.55 -15.30
N VAL A 139 27.42 -27.60 -14.81
CA VAL A 139 28.18 -26.68 -15.66
C VAL A 139 29.64 -27.09 -15.65
N ALA A 140 30.18 -27.44 -16.82
CA ALA A 140 31.60 -27.72 -16.96
C ALA A 140 32.40 -26.43 -16.72
N ARG A 141 33.40 -26.49 -15.84
CA ARG A 141 34.36 -25.41 -15.71
C ARG A 141 35.32 -25.52 -16.90
N ASN A 142 35.14 -24.66 -17.91
CA ASN A 142 36.10 -24.52 -19.01
C ASN A 142 37.41 -23.97 -18.43
N GLY A 143 38.30 -24.86 -18.00
CA GLY A 143 39.66 -24.49 -17.64
C GLY A 143 40.40 -24.08 -18.90
N VAL A 144 40.57 -22.78 -19.12
CA VAL A 144 41.58 -22.29 -20.06
C VAL A 144 42.93 -22.73 -19.51
N LYS A 145 43.55 -23.74 -20.11
CA LYS A 145 44.98 -23.98 -19.92
C LYS A 145 45.70 -22.87 -20.66
N GLU A 146 46.20 -21.87 -19.94
CA GLU A 146 47.24 -20.97 -20.47
C GLU A 146 48.42 -21.85 -20.91
N GLN A 147 48.61 -21.97 -22.22
CA GLN A 147 49.84 -22.55 -22.76
C GLN A 147 50.97 -21.54 -22.51
N PRO A 148 52.11 -21.96 -21.93
CA PRO A 148 53.26 -21.08 -21.80
C PRO A 148 53.77 -20.73 -23.20
N THR A 149 53.72 -19.45 -23.55
CA THR A 149 54.35 -18.90 -24.76
C THR A 149 55.85 -19.19 -24.69
N PRO A 150 56.47 -19.85 -25.71
CA PRO A 150 57.90 -20.05 -25.71
C PRO A 150 58.63 -18.70 -25.78
N PRO A 151 59.79 -18.54 -25.12
CA PRO A 151 60.58 -17.33 -25.23
C PRO A 151 61.09 -17.24 -26.67
N GLY A 152 60.79 -16.11 -27.34
CA GLY A 152 61.24 -15.84 -28.70
C GLY A 152 62.76 -15.74 -28.75
N GLU A 153 63.34 -16.42 -29.75
CA GLU A 153 64.66 -16.10 -30.31
C GLU A 153 64.55 -14.94 -31.30
#